data_AF-A0A0P9CHL5-F1
#
_entry.id   AF-A0A0P9CHL5-F1
#
_cell.length_a   1.000
_cell.length_b   1.000
_cell.length_c   1.000
_cell.angle_alpha   90.00
_cell.angle_beta   90.00
_cell.angle_gamma   90.00
#
_symmetry.space_group_name_H-M   'P 1'
#
loop_
_entity.id
_entity.type
_entity.pdbx_description
1 polymer ?
#
loop_
_entity_poly.entity_id
_entity_poly.type
_entity_poly.pdbx_seq_one_letter_code
_entity_poly.pdbx_strand_id
1 'polypeptide(L)'
;PVITGFIGATEHGATTTLGRGGSDYSGAIIGAALDADEVAIYPDVDGVMTTDPRLAPDARVIPTISFAEMGELAYFGAKVLHPRTIRPVVEHGIPLRIRNTFNAAHTGTLVVSEPVANGRPIKAVTTIQSMSMITVEGRGMIGVPGVAARTFGAVASVGPNVLLISQAS
;
A
#
# COMPACT_ATOMS: atom_id res chain seq x y z
N PRO A 1 26.60 9.11 -0.78
CA PRO A 1 26.16 10.38 -1.42
C PRO A 1 24.85 10.83 -0.78
N VAL A 2 24.59 12.13 -0.67
CA VAL A 2 23.27 12.65 -0.26
C VAL A 2 22.58 13.16 -1.53
N ILE A 3 21.44 12.55 -1.87
CA ILE A 3 20.73 12.79 -3.13
C ILE A 3 19.35 13.37 -2.80
N THR A 4 18.93 14.36 -3.57
CA THR A 4 17.57 14.94 -3.47
C THR A 4 16.53 13.93 -3.94
N GLY A 5 15.56 13.60 -3.09
CA GLY A 5 14.38 12.84 -3.50
C GLY A 5 13.36 13.69 -4.24
N PHE A 6 12.28 13.05 -4.70
CA PHE A 6 11.09 13.64 -5.36
C PHE A 6 11.33 14.28 -6.74
N ILE A 7 12.55 14.70 -7.04
CA ILE A 7 12.90 15.40 -8.28
C ILE A 7 13.61 14.48 -9.27
N GLY A 8 13.50 14.81 -10.54
CA GLY A 8 14.24 14.17 -11.64
C GLY A 8 14.49 15.16 -12.77
N ALA A 9 14.97 14.66 -13.91
CA ALA A 9 15.17 15.45 -15.12
C ALA A 9 14.61 14.74 -16.35
N THR A 10 14.11 15.50 -17.32
CA THR A 10 13.81 14.99 -18.67
C THR A 10 15.12 14.70 -19.42
N GLU A 11 15.02 14.04 -20.59
CA GLU A 11 16.18 13.79 -21.47
C GLU A 11 16.93 15.08 -21.86
N HIS A 12 16.24 16.23 -21.90
CA HIS A 12 16.82 17.54 -22.19
C HIS A 12 17.29 18.30 -20.94
N GLY A 13 17.30 17.65 -19.77
CA GLY A 13 17.79 18.22 -18.51
C GLY A 13 16.79 19.13 -17.79
N ALA A 14 15.54 19.21 -18.22
CA ALA A 14 14.53 20.02 -17.53
C ALA A 14 14.08 19.33 -16.24
N THR A 15 14.10 20.05 -15.12
CA THR A 15 13.66 19.52 -13.81
C THR A 15 12.19 19.10 -13.85
N THR A 16 11.92 17.91 -13.31
CA THR A 16 10.56 17.36 -13.15
C THR A 16 10.38 16.79 -11.74
N THR A 17 9.15 16.38 -11.42
CA THR A 17 8.80 15.75 -10.14
C THR A 17 8.19 14.38 -10.35
N LEU A 18 8.36 13.49 -9.37
CA LEU A 18 7.90 12.10 -9.41
C LEU A 18 6.48 11.92 -8.81
N GLY A 19 5.82 13.01 -8.45
CA GLY A 19 4.49 13.00 -7.86
C GLY A 19 4.47 12.55 -6.40
N ARG A 20 3.28 12.17 -5.91
CA ARG A 20 3.05 11.80 -4.50
C ARG A 20 3.86 10.56 -4.13
N GLY A 21 4.58 10.61 -3.00
CA GLY A 21 5.50 9.55 -2.60
C GLY A 21 6.82 9.54 -3.38
N GLY A 22 7.12 10.63 -4.11
CA GLY A 22 8.27 10.70 -5.01
C GLY A 22 9.62 10.55 -4.32
N SER A 23 9.77 10.91 -3.04
CA SER A 23 11.02 10.69 -2.30
C SER A 23 11.29 9.20 -2.05
N ASP A 24 10.27 8.45 -1.63
CA ASP A 24 10.37 6.99 -1.47
C ASP A 24 10.65 6.33 -2.82
N TYR A 25 9.99 6.81 -3.88
CA TYR A 25 10.22 6.32 -5.24
C TYR A 25 11.63 6.61 -5.74
N SER A 26 12.20 7.78 -5.39
CA SER A 26 13.60 8.10 -5.69
C SER A 26 14.55 7.11 -5.03
N GLY A 27 14.34 6.83 -3.73
CA GLY A 27 15.13 5.85 -3.00
C GLY A 27 15.01 4.44 -3.61
N ALA A 28 13.81 4.05 -4.03
CA ALA A 28 13.59 2.77 -4.70
C ALA A 28 14.29 2.68 -6.07
N ILE A 29 14.23 3.73 -6.89
CA ILE A 29 14.94 3.78 -8.19
C ILE A 29 16.45 3.63 -7.96
N ILE A 30 17.01 4.38 -7.01
CA ILE A 30 18.45 4.36 -6.73
C ILE A 30 18.86 2.98 -6.20
N GLY A 31 18.08 2.39 -5.29
CA GLY A 31 18.35 1.06 -4.77
C GLY A 31 18.35 -0.01 -5.87
N ALA A 32 17.36 0.03 -6.76
CA ALA A 32 17.30 -0.86 -7.91
C ALA A 32 18.46 -0.64 -8.89
N ALA A 33 18.80 0.60 -9.22
CA ALA A 33 19.88 0.93 -10.14
C ALA A 33 21.28 0.55 -9.62
N LEU A 34 21.43 0.35 -8.31
CA LEU A 34 22.67 -0.04 -7.66
C LEU A 34 22.69 -1.51 -7.23
N ASP A 35 21.65 -2.30 -7.55
CA ASP A 35 21.46 -3.66 -7.06
C ASP A 35 21.67 -3.76 -5.54
N ALA A 36 21.06 -2.82 -4.79
CA ALA A 36 21.24 -2.73 -3.35
C ALA A 36 20.72 -3.98 -2.63
N ASP A 37 21.45 -4.41 -1.58
CA ASP A 37 21.04 -5.54 -0.74
C ASP A 37 19.72 -5.28 0.01
N GLU A 38 19.46 -4.01 0.34
CA GLU A 38 18.26 -3.56 1.06
C GLU A 38 18.03 -2.05 0.81
N VAL A 39 16.76 -1.64 0.74
CA VAL A 39 16.38 -0.22 0.79
C VAL A 39 15.66 0.07 2.10
N ALA A 40 16.09 1.09 2.83
CA ALA A 40 15.47 1.49 4.09
C ALA A 40 14.71 2.83 3.94
N ILE A 41 13.48 2.86 4.43
CA ILE A 41 12.65 4.06 4.54
C ILE A 41 12.48 4.39 6.02
N TYR A 42 12.69 5.67 6.34
CA TYR A 42 12.73 6.17 7.70
C TYR A 42 11.56 7.11 8.00
N PRO A 43 10.34 6.60 8.28
CA PRO A 43 9.25 7.42 8.80
C PRO A 43 9.43 7.76 10.29
N ASP A 44 8.39 8.31 10.90
CA ASP A 44 8.26 8.64 12.33
C ASP A 44 7.58 7.52 13.16
N VAL A 45 7.52 6.30 12.61
CA VAL A 45 6.91 5.12 13.25
C VAL A 45 7.88 3.95 13.25
N ASP A 46 7.73 3.06 14.24
CA ASP A 46 8.60 1.90 14.44
C ASP A 46 8.48 0.85 13.34
N GLY A 47 7.40 0.84 12.54
CA GLY A 47 7.21 -0.06 11.42
C GLY A 47 5.75 -0.13 11.00
N VAL A 48 5.40 -1.21 10.28
CA VAL A 48 4.00 -1.55 9.99
C VAL A 48 3.38 -2.13 11.26
N MET A 49 2.24 -1.59 11.68
CA MET A 49 1.55 -2.00 12.90
C MET A 49 0.47 -3.04 12.60
N THR A 50 0.14 -3.88 13.59
CA THR A 50 -0.98 -4.84 13.51
C THR A 50 -2.34 -4.16 13.34
N THR A 51 -2.48 -2.89 13.73
CA THR A 51 -3.64 -2.02 13.50
C THR A 51 -3.24 -0.57 13.81
N ASP A 52 -4.14 0.41 13.64
CA ASP A 52 -3.85 1.81 14.03
C ASP A 52 -3.72 1.90 15.56
N PRO A 53 -2.54 2.27 16.11
CA PRO A 53 -2.33 2.38 17.55
C PRO A 53 -3.20 3.46 18.22
N ARG A 54 -3.78 4.38 17.43
CA ARG A 54 -4.75 5.37 17.93
C ARG A 54 -6.12 4.76 18.21
N LEU A 55 -6.45 3.64 17.56
CA LEU A 55 -7.69 2.90 17.76
C LEU A 55 -7.51 1.76 18.77
N ALA A 56 -6.35 1.10 18.75
CA ALA A 56 -6.02 0.01 19.68
C ALA A 56 -4.58 0.20 20.22
N PRO A 57 -4.42 0.70 21.46
CA PRO A 57 -3.11 1.02 22.03
C PRO A 57 -2.15 -0.17 22.19
N ASP A 58 -2.66 -1.40 22.17
CA ASP A 58 -1.90 -2.64 22.24
C ASP A 58 -1.38 -3.12 20.87
N ALA A 59 -1.58 -2.32 19.81
CA ALA A 59 -1.03 -2.56 18.49
C ALA A 59 0.49 -2.76 18.55
N ARG A 60 0.98 -3.72 17.76
CA ARG A 60 2.39 -4.13 17.77
C ARG A 60 2.99 -3.95 16.40
N VAL A 61 4.31 -3.75 16.34
CA VAL A 61 5.04 -3.78 15.07
C VAL A 61 5.04 -5.21 14.52
N ILE A 62 4.75 -5.33 13.23
CA ILE A 62 4.86 -6.58 12.47
C ILE A 62 6.33 -6.70 12.03
N PRO A 63 7.09 -7.71 12.49
CA PRO A 63 8.52 -7.80 12.16
C PRO A 63 8.78 -8.07 10.68
N THR A 64 7.90 -8.84 10.04
CA THR A 64 8.05 -9.21 8.62
C THR A 64 6.71 -9.33 7.93
N ILE A 65 6.60 -8.74 6.74
CA ILE A 65 5.40 -8.74 5.89
C ILE A 65 5.81 -8.84 4.42
N SER A 66 4.98 -9.43 3.57
CA SER A 66 5.24 -9.42 2.12
C SER A 66 4.78 -8.11 1.47
N PHE A 67 5.30 -7.79 0.28
CA PHE A 67 4.81 -6.66 -0.51
C PHE A 67 3.32 -6.78 -0.83
N ALA A 68 2.83 -8.00 -1.09
CA ALA A 68 1.42 -8.26 -1.34
C ALA A 68 0.56 -7.96 -0.10
N GLU A 69 0.93 -8.51 1.06
CA GLU A 69 0.23 -8.25 2.32
C GLU A 69 0.23 -6.76 2.68
N MET A 70 1.37 -6.07 2.53
CA MET A 70 1.46 -4.63 2.78
C MET A 70 0.58 -3.83 1.79
N GLY A 71 0.51 -4.25 0.53
CA GLY A 71 -0.36 -3.67 -0.49
C GLY A 71 -1.84 -3.75 -0.10
N GLU A 72 -2.29 -4.91 0.37
CA GLU A 72 -3.66 -5.09 0.85
C GLU A 72 -3.95 -4.20 2.06
N LEU A 73 -3.02 -4.11 3.03
CA LEU A 73 -3.20 -3.20 4.17
C LEU A 73 -3.32 -1.75 3.72
N ALA A 74 -2.46 -1.30 2.80
CA ALA A 74 -2.50 0.06 2.24
C ALA A 74 -3.83 0.33 1.52
N TYR A 75 -4.29 -0.63 0.73
CA TYR A 75 -5.56 -0.54 0.00
C TYR A 75 -6.76 -0.43 0.96
N PHE A 76 -6.75 -1.19 2.06
CA PHE A 76 -7.80 -1.21 3.07
C PHE A 76 -7.57 -0.23 4.24
N GLY A 77 -6.85 0.87 4.01
CA GLY A 77 -6.85 2.04 4.89
C GLY A 77 -5.69 2.12 5.88
N ALA A 78 -4.75 1.16 5.90
CA ALA A 78 -3.52 1.38 6.63
C ALA A 78 -2.74 2.54 6.01
N LYS A 79 -2.32 3.48 6.84
CA LYS A 79 -1.39 4.55 6.45
C LYS A 79 0.02 3.99 6.38
N VAL A 80 0.26 3.11 5.42
CA VAL A 80 1.55 2.51 5.13
C VAL A 80 1.97 2.84 3.70
N LEU A 81 3.21 2.51 3.38
CA LEU A 81 3.76 2.73 2.05
C LEU A 81 3.00 1.90 1.01
N HIS A 82 2.49 2.55 -0.02
CA HIS A 82 1.77 1.88 -1.09
C HIS A 82 2.78 1.23 -2.06
N PRO A 83 2.67 -0.06 -2.45
CA PRO A 83 3.68 -0.72 -3.29
C PRO A 83 4.04 0.01 -4.59
N ARG A 84 3.10 0.78 -5.17
CA ARG A 84 3.37 1.67 -6.31
C ARG A 84 4.51 2.67 -6.09
N THR A 85 4.72 3.17 -4.87
CA THR A 85 5.80 4.11 -4.56
C THR A 85 7.17 3.44 -4.42
N ILE A 86 7.22 2.11 -4.41
CA ILE A 86 8.45 1.32 -4.29
C ILE A 86 8.55 0.23 -5.36
N ARG A 87 7.79 0.37 -6.46
CA ARG A 87 7.77 -0.61 -7.54
C ARG A 87 9.16 -1.07 -8.01
N PRO A 88 10.18 -0.20 -8.16
CA PRO A 88 11.50 -0.64 -8.61
C PRO A 88 12.13 -1.70 -7.71
N VAL A 89 12.03 -1.55 -6.38
CA VAL A 89 12.58 -2.55 -5.45
C VAL A 89 11.75 -3.84 -5.46
N VAL A 90 10.44 -3.75 -5.63
CA VAL A 90 9.55 -4.93 -5.76
C VAL A 90 9.92 -5.73 -7.01
N GLU A 91 10.09 -5.06 -8.15
CA GLU A 91 10.43 -5.70 -9.44
C GLU A 91 11.82 -6.36 -9.43
N HIS A 92 12.76 -5.83 -8.64
CA HIS A 92 14.12 -6.37 -8.50
C HIS A 92 14.26 -7.35 -7.33
N GLY A 93 13.18 -7.63 -6.59
CA GLY A 93 13.22 -8.51 -5.42
C GLY A 93 14.09 -7.98 -4.27
N ILE A 94 14.33 -6.66 -4.22
CA ILE A 94 15.14 -6.02 -3.18
C ILE A 94 14.26 -5.84 -1.93
N PRO A 95 14.66 -6.39 -0.77
CA PRO A 95 13.95 -6.19 0.48
C PRO A 95 13.87 -4.71 0.87
N LEU A 96 12.73 -4.33 1.45
CA LEU A 96 12.51 -2.98 1.98
C LEU A 96 12.45 -3.02 3.51
N ARG A 97 13.12 -2.11 4.19
CA ARG A 97 13.05 -1.94 5.64
C ARG A 97 12.34 -0.65 6.01
N ILE A 98 11.36 -0.72 6.90
CA ILE A 98 10.70 0.45 7.48
C ILE A 98 11.20 0.63 8.91
N ARG A 99 11.83 1.77 9.21
CA ARG A 99 12.45 2.06 10.52
C ARG A 99 12.08 3.45 11.03
N ASN A 100 12.06 3.64 12.34
CA ASN A 100 11.77 4.94 12.91
C ASN A 100 13.02 5.84 12.95
N THR A 101 12.90 7.04 12.39
CA THR A 101 13.93 8.10 12.50
C THR A 101 14.26 8.44 13.96
N PHE A 102 13.25 8.40 14.85
CA PHE A 102 13.37 8.78 16.26
C PHE A 102 13.71 7.61 17.20
N ASN A 103 13.71 6.37 16.69
CA ASN A 103 13.97 5.17 17.49
C ASN A 103 14.89 4.20 16.74
N ALA A 104 16.16 4.60 16.60
CA ALA A 104 17.16 3.85 15.84
C ALA A 104 17.48 2.45 16.41
N ALA A 105 17.18 2.20 17.69
CA ALA A 105 17.36 0.89 18.31
C ALA A 105 16.31 -0.14 17.85
N HIS A 106 15.15 0.32 17.39
CA HIS A 106 14.10 -0.56 16.90
C HIS A 106 14.48 -1.17 15.54
N THR A 107 14.23 -2.47 15.38
CA THR A 107 14.53 -3.23 14.15
C THR A 107 13.55 -2.92 13.02
N GLY A 108 12.33 -2.59 13.40
CA GLY A 108 11.22 -2.21 12.53
C GLY A 108 10.62 -3.35 11.74
N THR A 109 10.14 -3.05 10.53
CA THR A 109 9.48 -4.04 9.67
C THR A 109 10.34 -4.32 8.45
N LEU A 110 10.61 -5.60 8.20
CA LEU A 110 11.16 -6.07 6.94
C LEU A 110 10.02 -6.41 5.98
N VAL A 111 10.05 -5.85 4.79
CA VAL A 111 9.13 -6.13 3.70
C VAL A 111 9.85 -6.97 2.65
N VAL A 112 9.30 -8.13 2.32
CA VAL A 112 9.90 -9.13 1.44
C VAL A 112 8.98 -9.51 0.29
N SER A 113 9.49 -10.23 -0.71
CA SER A 113 8.69 -10.71 -1.84
C SER A 113 7.67 -11.76 -1.42
N GLU A 114 8.12 -12.78 -0.70
CA GLU A 114 7.28 -13.93 -0.35
C GLU A 114 6.73 -13.85 1.08
N PRO A 115 5.46 -14.23 1.30
CA PRO A 115 4.89 -14.26 2.65
C PRO A 115 5.65 -15.20 3.57
N VAL A 116 6.03 -14.69 4.75
CA VAL A 116 6.60 -15.50 5.82
C VAL A 116 5.48 -15.94 6.77
N ALA A 117 5.30 -17.25 6.93
CA ALA A 117 4.36 -17.80 7.89
C ALA A 117 4.84 -17.51 9.33
N ASN A 118 3.94 -17.04 10.18
CA ASN A 118 4.25 -16.69 11.57
C ASN A 118 3.36 -17.44 12.59
N GLY A 119 2.73 -18.54 12.14
CA GLY A 119 1.82 -19.34 12.97
C GLY A 119 0.49 -18.64 13.32
N ARG A 120 0.22 -17.45 12.76
CA ARG A 120 -1.03 -16.71 12.97
C ARG A 120 -1.74 -16.51 11.63
N PRO A 121 -3.05 -16.81 11.53
CA PRO A 121 -3.79 -16.62 10.29
C PRO A 121 -4.03 -15.14 9.97
N ILE A 122 -3.95 -14.26 10.96
CA ILE A 122 -4.19 -12.82 10.83
C ILE A 122 -2.93 -12.08 11.31
N LYS A 123 -2.34 -11.27 10.43
CA LYS A 123 -1.18 -10.42 10.74
C LYS A 123 -1.60 -9.01 11.17
N ALA A 124 -2.65 -8.47 10.57
CA ALA A 124 -3.11 -7.12 10.83
C ALA A 124 -4.60 -6.95 10.55
N VAL A 125 -5.18 -5.90 11.12
CA VAL A 125 -6.54 -5.44 10.89
C VAL A 125 -6.49 -3.96 10.56
N THR A 126 -7.18 -3.57 9.50
CA THR A 126 -7.28 -2.17 9.06
C THR A 126 -8.74 -1.75 9.00
N THR A 127 -8.99 -0.44 8.99
CA THR A 127 -10.35 0.08 8.87
C THR A 127 -10.36 1.27 7.92
N ILE A 128 -11.42 1.37 7.12
CA ILE A 128 -11.76 2.58 6.37
C ILE A 128 -13.03 3.14 6.98
N GLN A 129 -12.93 4.33 7.54
CA GLN A 129 -14.05 5.05 8.13
C GLN A 129 -14.83 5.81 7.05
N SER A 130 -16.06 6.22 7.37
CA SER A 130 -16.90 7.05 6.49
C SER A 130 -17.25 6.40 5.14
N MET A 131 -17.50 5.09 5.16
CA MET A 131 -18.00 4.35 4.00
C MET A 131 -19.53 4.42 3.91
N SER A 132 -20.05 4.49 2.68
CA SER A 132 -21.47 4.28 2.39
C SER A 132 -21.66 2.93 1.72
N MET A 133 -22.69 2.18 2.16
CA MET A 133 -23.08 0.93 1.52
C MET A 133 -24.33 1.15 0.68
N ILE A 134 -24.25 0.78 -0.60
CA ILE A 134 -25.38 0.84 -1.54
C ILE A 134 -25.75 -0.58 -1.91
N THR A 135 -26.98 -0.98 -1.58
CA THR A 135 -27.53 -2.28 -1.98
C THR A 135 -28.47 -2.07 -3.16
N VAL A 136 -28.24 -2.79 -4.25
CA VAL A 136 -29.10 -2.78 -5.44
C VAL A 136 -29.86 -4.09 -5.50
N GLU A 137 -31.17 -4.02 -5.34
CA GLU A 137 -32.06 -5.18 -5.32
C GLU A 137 -33.04 -5.14 -6.50
N GLY A 138 -33.40 -6.29 -7.03
CA GLY A 138 -34.42 -6.38 -8.06
C GLY A 138 -34.61 -7.79 -8.60
N ARG A 139 -35.84 -8.12 -8.98
CA ARG A 139 -36.20 -9.44 -9.54
C ARG A 139 -35.40 -9.81 -10.80
N GLY A 140 -34.93 -8.81 -11.55
CA GLY A 140 -34.10 -9.01 -12.75
C GLY A 140 -32.63 -9.36 -12.48
N MET A 141 -32.14 -9.30 -11.24
CA MET A 141 -30.78 -9.74 -10.92
C MET A 141 -30.59 -11.24 -11.16
N ILE A 142 -31.67 -12.01 -11.08
CA ILE A 142 -31.71 -13.42 -11.43
C ILE A 142 -32.26 -13.55 -12.85
N GLY A 143 -31.44 -14.02 -13.79
CA GLY A 143 -31.87 -14.42 -15.12
C GLY A 143 -32.03 -13.32 -16.16
N VAL A 144 -31.85 -12.03 -15.84
CA VAL A 144 -31.77 -10.95 -16.85
C VAL A 144 -30.31 -10.49 -17.00
N PRO A 145 -29.63 -10.83 -18.10
CA PRO A 145 -28.28 -10.35 -18.37
C PRO A 145 -28.22 -8.81 -18.39
N GLY A 146 -27.11 -8.26 -17.92
CA GLY A 146 -26.79 -6.84 -18.05
C GLY A 146 -27.26 -5.94 -16.91
N VAL A 147 -27.98 -6.43 -15.90
CA VAL A 147 -28.35 -5.59 -14.73
C VAL A 147 -27.10 -5.07 -14.01
N ALA A 148 -26.11 -5.92 -13.75
CA ALA A 148 -24.84 -5.51 -13.17
C ALA A 148 -24.11 -4.45 -14.03
N ALA A 149 -24.09 -4.63 -15.36
CA ALA A 149 -23.46 -3.68 -16.28
C ALA A 149 -24.13 -2.30 -16.25
N ARG A 150 -25.48 -2.24 -16.22
CA ARG A 150 -26.20 -0.98 -16.06
C ARG A 150 -25.92 -0.33 -14.71
N THR A 151 -25.88 -1.13 -13.64
CA THR A 151 -25.58 -0.63 -12.29
C THR A 151 -24.19 0.00 -12.24
N PHE A 152 -23.15 -0.70 -12.67
CA PHE A 152 -21.79 -0.14 -12.68
C PHE A 152 -21.62 0.99 -13.69
N GLY A 153 -22.35 0.97 -14.81
CA GLY A 153 -22.38 2.10 -15.75
C GLY A 153 -22.97 3.37 -15.13
N ALA A 154 -24.08 3.25 -14.40
CA ALA A 154 -24.68 4.38 -13.69
C ALA A 154 -23.76 4.90 -12.58
N VAL A 155 -23.14 4.02 -11.79
CA VAL A 155 -22.16 4.42 -10.78
C VAL A 155 -20.98 5.14 -11.45
N ALA A 156 -20.39 4.57 -12.51
CA ALA A 156 -19.27 5.18 -13.21
C ALA A 156 -19.59 6.58 -13.78
N SER A 157 -20.82 6.83 -14.22
CA SER A 157 -21.24 8.15 -14.74
C SER A 157 -21.19 9.29 -13.71
N VAL A 158 -21.21 8.96 -12.41
CA VAL A 158 -21.12 9.94 -11.31
C VAL A 158 -19.68 10.09 -10.81
N GLY A 159 -18.77 9.18 -11.20
CA GLY A 159 -17.36 9.18 -10.81
C GLY A 159 -16.98 8.75 -9.38
N PRO A 160 -17.83 8.19 -8.49
CA PRO A 160 -17.36 7.66 -7.22
C PRO A 160 -16.47 6.42 -7.42
N ASN A 161 -15.52 6.24 -6.50
CA ASN A 161 -14.69 5.04 -6.43
C ASN A 161 -15.43 3.93 -5.68
N VAL A 162 -15.50 2.73 -6.26
CA VAL A 162 -16.11 1.55 -5.64
C VAL A 162 -15.03 0.72 -4.98
N LEU A 163 -15.09 0.56 -3.66
CA LEU A 163 -14.09 -0.17 -2.89
C LEU A 163 -14.35 -1.69 -2.85
N LEU A 164 -15.60 -2.10 -2.64
CA LEU A 164 -15.96 -3.49 -2.46
C LEU A 164 -17.30 -3.78 -3.14
N ILE A 165 -17.39 -4.97 -3.74
CA ILE A 165 -18.59 -5.48 -4.41
C ILE A 165 -18.89 -6.86 -3.80
N SER A 166 -20.15 -7.09 -3.45
CA SER A 166 -20.64 -8.41 -3.07
C SER A 166 -21.97 -8.66 -3.78
N GLN A 167 -22.16 -9.88 -4.28
CA GLN A 167 -23.39 -10.30 -4.92
C GLN A 167 -23.79 -11.67 -4.38
N ALA A 168 -25.01 -11.76 -3.87
CA ALA A 168 -25.67 -13.04 -3.60
C ALA A 168 -26.54 -13.41 -4.81
N SER A 169 -26.48 -14.67 -5.23
CA SER A 169 -27.33 -15.25 -6.29
C SER A 169 -28.59 -15.87 -5.70
#